data_AF-A0A7J4PED4-F1
#
_entry.id   AF-A0A7J4PED4-F1
#
_cell.length_a   1.000
_cell.length_b   1.000
_cell.length_c   1.000
_cell.angle_alpha   90.00
_cell.angle_beta   90.00
_cell.angle_gamma   90.00
#
_symmetry.space_group_name_H-M   'P 1'
#
loop_
_entity.id
_entity.type
_entity.pdbx_description
1 polymer ?
#
loop_
_entity_poly.entity_id
_entity_poly.type
_entity_poly.pdbx_seq_one_letter_code
_entity_poly.pdbx_strand_id
1 'polypeptide(L)'
;MSDAQEIETRGASKEDFCEISTLYTKVYEGYYSIPETTDVKLFRQAVENHFWLVALKDEKIVASLILAGDDENGICKCYGAVVEKEFQSRKIMPELHEHAEEITDYPVYYAISRTNSLAPQRILKQLGFVGAGIFPNAMRIKSLETQGLFVSYKKDALKARKKPILITPTSKLYKLVKNALNLGEASFVSKRIKKNGNFLDFCVTSVSGIKWEYKNHKEENLMQCDFFPFYEPNMKLYTEDRSTEVFIHYNPKAGYVYILGVKSDNSLLSVLEGVADFALSLECFYIEMVIPADNIELQAAAYNADFLPCAYFPAFKKEGDKRVDQIVSSRLLVPPAFKRVHLEDMNREFVKAYCDVCTKKMRKDIYAGLYR
;
A
#
# COMPACT_ATOMS: atom_id res chain seq x y z
N MET A 1 1.49 45.93 -0.70
CA MET A 1 0.32 45.37 -1.43
C MET A 1 0.72 43.96 -1.79
N SER A 2 0.18 42.95 -1.11
CA SER A 2 0.65 41.57 -1.25
C SER A 2 -0.01 40.90 -2.46
N ASP A 3 0.81 40.32 -3.35
CA ASP A 3 0.41 39.46 -4.48
C ASP A 3 -0.30 38.18 -4.02
N ALA A 4 -1.49 38.33 -3.46
CA ALA A 4 -2.48 37.25 -3.40
C ALA A 4 -3.07 37.09 -4.81
N GLN A 5 -2.23 36.66 -5.77
CA GLN A 5 -2.73 36.19 -7.06
C GLN A 5 -3.59 34.94 -6.79
N GLU A 6 -4.82 35.01 -7.26
CA GLU A 6 -5.88 34.02 -7.07
C GLU A 6 -5.45 32.69 -7.71
N ILE A 7 -5.47 31.61 -6.93
CA ILE A 7 -5.23 30.24 -7.40
C ILE A 7 -6.62 29.62 -7.62
N GLU A 8 -6.89 29.21 -8.86
CA GLU A 8 -8.13 28.49 -9.20
C GLU A 8 -7.89 26.98 -9.08
N THR A 9 -8.88 26.22 -8.60
CA THR A 9 -8.84 24.76 -8.57
C THR A 9 -9.99 24.15 -9.36
N ARG A 10 -9.71 23.11 -10.15
CA ARG A 10 -10.73 22.38 -10.94
C ARG A 10 -10.34 20.93 -11.17
N GLY A 11 -11.29 20.14 -11.66
CA GLY A 11 -11.01 18.84 -12.26
C GLY A 11 -10.15 18.96 -13.52
N ALA A 12 -9.23 18.01 -13.69
CA ALA A 12 -8.44 17.87 -14.90
C ALA A 12 -9.31 17.38 -16.06
N SER A 13 -9.03 17.86 -17.27
CA SER A 13 -9.66 17.41 -18.50
C SER A 13 -8.68 16.60 -19.36
N LYS A 14 -9.17 16.02 -20.46
CA LYS A 14 -8.35 15.22 -21.37
C LYS A 14 -7.29 16.06 -22.09
N GLU A 15 -7.52 17.37 -22.19
CA GLU A 15 -6.68 18.36 -22.84
C GLU A 15 -5.47 18.76 -21.97
N ASP A 16 -5.57 18.60 -20.65
CA ASP A 16 -4.52 19.00 -19.70
C ASP A 16 -3.27 18.10 -19.71
N PHE A 17 -3.29 16.99 -20.48
CA PHE A 17 -2.23 15.98 -20.46
C PHE A 17 -0.83 16.57 -20.65
N CYS A 18 -0.65 17.44 -21.64
CA CYS A 18 0.66 18.00 -21.97
C CYS A 18 1.22 18.86 -20.83
N GLU A 19 0.39 19.71 -20.21
CA GLU A 19 0.80 20.57 -19.11
C GLU A 19 1.10 19.77 -17.83
N ILE A 20 0.23 18.82 -17.48
CA ILE A 20 0.43 17.94 -16.32
C ILE A 20 1.70 17.10 -16.51
N SER A 21 1.87 16.48 -17.69
CA SER A 21 3.06 15.67 -17.99
C SER A 21 4.35 16.49 -17.89
N THR A 22 4.32 17.73 -18.40
CA THR A 22 5.44 18.67 -18.30
C THR A 22 5.73 19.04 -16.85
N LEU A 23 4.71 19.32 -16.05
CA LEU A 23 4.85 19.65 -14.63
C LEU A 23 5.49 18.50 -13.84
N TYR A 24 5.00 17.27 -14.00
CA TYR A 24 5.59 16.09 -13.36
C TYR A 24 7.03 15.87 -13.79
N THR A 25 7.33 16.02 -15.09
CA THR A 25 8.69 15.88 -15.63
C THR A 25 9.63 16.96 -15.06
N LYS A 26 9.17 18.22 -14.96
CA LYS A 26 9.94 19.34 -14.41
C LYS A 26 10.27 19.14 -12.92
N VAL A 27 9.33 18.63 -12.13
CA VAL A 27 9.51 18.50 -10.68
C VAL A 27 10.26 17.23 -10.30
N TYR A 28 9.98 16.11 -10.96
CA TYR A 28 10.53 14.80 -10.63
C TYR A 28 11.62 14.30 -11.59
N GLU A 29 12.01 15.11 -12.58
CA GLU A 29 13.09 14.83 -13.52
C GLU A 29 12.91 13.49 -14.26
N GLY A 30 11.66 13.12 -14.56
CA GLY A 30 11.32 11.86 -15.24
C GLY A 30 11.34 10.61 -14.35
N TYR A 31 11.55 10.74 -13.03
CA TYR A 31 11.63 9.61 -12.09
C TYR A 31 10.37 9.43 -11.23
N TYR A 32 9.24 9.90 -11.73
CA TYR A 32 7.96 9.67 -11.09
C TYR A 32 7.38 8.33 -11.54
N SER A 33 6.86 7.54 -10.60
CA SER A 33 6.48 6.14 -10.82
C SER A 33 5.05 5.94 -11.31
N ILE A 34 4.31 7.02 -11.56
CA ILE A 34 2.91 6.96 -11.99
C ILE A 34 2.88 7.01 -13.53
N PRO A 35 2.54 5.90 -14.22
CA PRO A 35 2.56 5.87 -15.68
C PRO A 35 1.55 6.83 -16.31
N GLU A 36 0.43 7.13 -15.65
CA GLU A 36 -0.61 8.06 -16.10
C GLU A 36 -0.09 9.47 -16.35
N THR A 37 1.05 9.87 -15.76
CA THR A 37 1.65 11.20 -16.01
C THR A 37 2.50 11.25 -17.28
N THR A 38 2.71 10.10 -17.93
CA THR A 38 3.60 9.96 -19.11
C THR A 38 2.94 9.23 -20.29
N ASP A 39 1.87 8.46 -20.06
CA ASP A 39 1.10 7.76 -21.08
C ASP A 39 -0.28 8.38 -21.24
N VAL A 40 -0.56 8.94 -22.42
CA VAL A 40 -1.82 9.64 -22.72
C VAL A 40 -3.05 8.72 -22.64
N LYS A 41 -2.92 7.42 -22.93
CA LYS A 41 -4.05 6.49 -22.85
C LYS A 41 -4.40 6.22 -21.40
N LEU A 42 -3.40 5.98 -20.56
CA LEU A 42 -3.59 5.78 -19.12
C LEU A 42 -4.06 7.06 -18.43
N PHE A 43 -3.55 8.23 -18.85
CA PHE A 43 -4.04 9.54 -18.40
C PHE A 43 -5.54 9.68 -18.64
N ARG A 44 -6.01 9.44 -19.87
CA ARG A 44 -7.43 9.56 -20.23
C ARG A 44 -8.31 8.63 -19.41
N GLN A 45 -7.85 7.40 -19.18
CA GLN A 45 -8.56 6.46 -18.29
C GLN A 45 -8.61 6.97 -16.85
N ALA A 46 -7.51 7.51 -16.32
CA ALA A 46 -7.50 8.05 -14.96
C ALA A 46 -8.37 9.30 -14.81
N VAL A 47 -8.39 10.22 -15.78
CA VAL A 47 -9.30 11.38 -15.74
C VAL A 47 -10.78 10.96 -15.73
N GLU A 48 -11.13 9.83 -16.34
CA GLU A 48 -12.50 9.30 -16.33
C GLU A 48 -12.86 8.54 -15.05
N ASN A 49 -11.90 7.85 -14.43
CA ASN A 49 -12.18 6.92 -13.33
C ASN A 49 -11.72 7.43 -11.96
N HIS A 50 -10.90 8.47 -11.90
CA HIS A 50 -10.30 9.02 -10.69
C HIS A 50 -10.60 10.51 -10.54
N PHE A 51 -10.45 11.01 -9.32
CA PHE A 51 -10.53 12.44 -9.03
C PHE A 51 -9.16 13.06 -9.27
N TRP A 52 -8.95 13.56 -10.48
CA TRP A 52 -7.73 14.28 -10.85
C TRP A 52 -7.99 15.77 -10.78
N LEU A 53 -7.40 16.45 -9.81
CA LEU A 53 -7.52 17.89 -9.60
C LEU A 53 -6.25 18.62 -10.04
N VAL A 54 -6.42 19.86 -10.48
CA VAL A 54 -5.35 20.77 -10.87
C VAL A 54 -5.57 22.14 -10.24
N ALA A 55 -4.47 22.82 -9.92
CA ALA A 55 -4.49 24.22 -9.52
C ALA A 55 -3.85 25.06 -10.61
N LEU A 56 -4.49 26.18 -10.95
CA LEU A 56 -4.10 27.07 -12.01
C LEU A 56 -3.67 28.41 -11.45
N LYS A 57 -2.68 29.01 -12.13
CA LYS A 57 -2.32 30.40 -11.95
C LYS A 57 -2.14 31.03 -13.32
N ASP A 58 -2.86 32.13 -13.58
CA ASP A 58 -2.82 32.81 -14.87
C ASP A 58 -3.05 31.81 -16.03
N GLU A 59 -4.07 30.94 -15.88
CA GLU A 59 -4.44 29.82 -16.78
C GLU A 59 -3.42 28.68 -16.91
N LYS A 60 -2.25 28.76 -16.28
CA LYS A 60 -1.23 27.71 -16.31
C LYS A 60 -1.38 26.74 -15.15
N ILE A 61 -1.29 25.44 -15.41
CA ILE A 61 -1.30 24.42 -14.34
C ILE A 61 0.00 24.48 -13.53
N VAL A 62 -0.12 24.77 -12.22
CA VAL A 62 1.01 24.88 -11.28
C VAL A 62 1.03 23.78 -10.22
N ALA A 63 -0.07 23.05 -10.05
CA ALA A 63 -0.13 21.89 -9.17
C ALA A 63 -1.15 20.86 -9.67
N SER A 64 -1.00 19.62 -9.20
CA SER A 64 -1.92 18.54 -9.50
C SER A 64 -1.98 17.53 -8.34
N LEU A 65 -3.18 16.98 -8.10
CA LEU A 65 -3.47 15.94 -7.11
C LEU A 65 -4.36 14.87 -7.75
N ILE A 66 -4.05 13.60 -7.53
CA ILE A 66 -4.80 12.45 -8.05
C ILE A 66 -5.26 11.57 -6.90
N LEU A 67 -6.57 11.31 -6.84
CA LEU A 67 -7.18 10.42 -5.88
C LEU A 67 -7.98 9.31 -6.58
N ALA A 68 -7.82 8.08 -6.13
CA ALA A 68 -8.66 6.95 -6.54
C ALA A 68 -9.63 6.59 -5.40
N GLY A 69 -10.91 6.47 -5.71
CA GLY A 69 -11.96 6.09 -4.78
C GLY A 69 -12.32 4.60 -4.88
N ASP A 70 -12.66 4.00 -3.75
CA ASP A 70 -13.27 2.67 -3.66
C ASP A 70 -14.55 2.82 -2.84
N ASP A 71 -15.68 2.88 -3.54
CA ASP A 71 -17.01 3.10 -2.97
C ASP A 71 -17.49 1.92 -2.12
N GLU A 72 -17.09 0.70 -2.48
CA GLU A 72 -17.45 -0.52 -1.74
C GLU A 72 -16.93 -0.43 -0.31
N ASN A 73 -15.67 -0.01 -0.16
CA ASN A 73 -15.04 0.12 1.14
C ASN A 73 -15.16 1.51 1.75
N GLY A 74 -15.52 2.54 0.96
CA GLY A 74 -15.50 3.92 1.39
C GLY A 74 -14.08 4.36 1.75
N ILE A 75 -13.11 4.08 0.88
CA ILE A 75 -11.71 4.47 1.06
C ILE A 75 -11.24 5.27 -0.14
N CYS A 76 -10.32 6.19 0.09
CA CYS A 76 -9.74 7.01 -0.96
C CYS A 76 -8.21 6.99 -0.87
N LYS A 77 -7.55 6.73 -2.00
CA LYS A 77 -6.10 6.72 -2.11
C LYS A 77 -5.60 7.97 -2.80
N CYS A 78 -4.88 8.82 -2.08
CA CYS A 78 -4.08 9.90 -2.65
C CYS A 78 -2.77 9.31 -3.16
N TYR A 79 -2.64 9.12 -4.48
CA TYR A 79 -1.50 8.38 -5.04
C TYR A 79 -0.60 9.22 -5.95
N GLY A 80 -1.05 10.39 -6.40
CA GLY A 80 -0.25 11.33 -7.20
C GLY A 80 -0.36 12.77 -6.71
N ALA A 81 0.76 13.45 -6.54
CA ALA A 81 0.77 14.87 -6.18
C ALA A 81 2.00 15.58 -6.72
N VAL A 82 1.84 16.81 -7.22
CA VAL A 82 2.94 17.66 -7.66
C VAL A 82 2.59 19.13 -7.45
N VAL A 83 3.56 19.92 -7.03
CA VAL A 83 3.47 21.39 -6.97
C VAL A 83 4.75 21.97 -7.57
N GLU A 84 4.60 22.91 -8.51
CA GLU A 84 5.71 23.63 -9.11
C GLU A 84 6.55 24.30 -8.01
N LYS A 85 7.90 24.22 -8.13
CA LYS A 85 8.84 24.58 -7.04
C LYS A 85 8.61 25.98 -6.47
N GLU A 86 8.28 26.95 -7.32
CA GLU A 86 8.01 28.35 -6.96
C GLU A 86 6.74 28.54 -6.12
N PHE A 87 5.87 27.53 -6.10
CA PHE A 87 4.55 27.56 -5.46
C PHE A 87 4.44 26.65 -4.22
N GLN A 88 5.49 25.92 -3.87
CA GLN A 88 5.47 24.94 -2.79
C GLN A 88 5.20 25.55 -1.39
N SER A 89 5.42 26.85 -1.20
CA SER A 89 5.13 27.56 0.05
C SER A 89 3.72 28.16 0.14
N ARG A 90 2.89 28.05 -0.91
CA ARG A 90 1.64 28.82 -1.06
C ARG A 90 0.35 28.08 -0.70
N LYS A 91 0.38 27.07 0.19
CA LYS A 91 -0.81 26.30 0.63
C LYS A 91 -1.68 25.67 -0.48
N ILE A 92 -1.19 25.59 -1.72
CA ILE A 92 -1.93 25.00 -2.86
C ILE A 92 -2.35 23.55 -2.62
N MET A 93 -1.48 22.73 -2.02
CA MET A 93 -1.81 21.33 -1.77
C MET A 93 -2.90 21.16 -0.72
N PRO A 94 -2.90 21.91 0.41
CA PRO A 94 -4.07 22.03 1.29
C PRO A 94 -5.37 22.39 0.56
N GLU A 95 -5.37 23.40 -0.32
CA GLU A 95 -6.57 23.82 -1.06
C GLU A 95 -7.09 22.72 -2.01
N LEU A 96 -6.18 22.05 -2.73
CA LEU A 96 -6.54 20.90 -3.58
C LEU A 96 -7.10 19.73 -2.75
N HIS A 97 -6.55 19.49 -1.57
CA HIS A 97 -7.02 18.42 -0.71
C HIS A 97 -8.41 18.72 -0.13
N GLU A 98 -8.66 19.95 0.30
CA GLU A 98 -9.96 20.40 0.80
C GLU A 98 -11.03 20.28 -0.30
N HIS A 99 -10.75 20.76 -1.51
CA HIS A 99 -11.63 20.55 -2.68
C HIS A 99 -11.87 19.06 -2.91
N ALA A 100 -10.84 18.21 -2.84
CA ALA A 100 -11.01 16.77 -2.99
C ALA A 100 -11.94 16.17 -1.92
N GLU A 101 -11.84 16.59 -0.66
CA GLU A 101 -12.71 16.11 0.42
C GLU A 101 -14.17 16.56 0.25
N GLU A 102 -14.40 17.74 -0.34
CA GLU A 102 -15.73 18.27 -0.66
C GLU A 102 -16.44 17.46 -1.76
N ILE A 103 -15.71 17.03 -2.79
CA ILE A 103 -16.32 16.32 -3.94
C ILE A 103 -16.38 14.80 -3.77
N THR A 104 -15.59 14.19 -2.88
CA THR A 104 -15.48 12.73 -2.76
C THR A 104 -16.18 12.12 -1.54
N ASP A 105 -16.30 12.87 -0.45
CA ASP A 105 -16.89 12.46 0.83
C ASP A 105 -16.52 11.06 1.39
N TYR A 106 -15.30 10.57 1.14
CA TYR A 106 -14.87 9.28 1.69
C TYR A 106 -14.56 9.38 3.19
N PRO A 107 -14.90 8.37 4.01
CA PRO A 107 -14.60 8.40 5.45
C PRO A 107 -13.12 8.13 5.77
N VAL A 108 -12.37 7.52 4.85
CA VAL A 108 -10.97 7.11 5.06
C VAL A 108 -10.13 7.53 3.86
N TYR A 109 -9.07 8.31 4.11
CA TYR A 109 -8.08 8.66 3.11
C TYR A 109 -6.73 8.04 3.47
N TYR A 110 -5.95 7.65 2.47
CA TYR A 110 -4.56 7.24 2.70
C TYR A 110 -3.65 7.62 1.54
N ALA A 111 -2.36 7.72 1.85
CA ALA A 111 -1.33 8.03 0.89
C ALA A 111 -0.11 7.14 1.13
N ILE A 112 0.63 6.88 0.05
CA ILE A 112 1.93 6.24 0.12
C ILE A 112 2.95 7.28 -0.33
N SER A 113 3.97 7.50 0.50
CA SER A 113 4.96 8.54 0.28
C SER A 113 6.36 7.95 0.22
N ARG A 114 7.18 8.42 -0.71
CA ARG A 114 8.60 8.04 -0.78
C ARG A 114 9.35 8.62 0.42
N THR A 115 10.28 7.85 0.97
CA THR A 115 11.13 8.33 2.08
C THR A 115 12.50 8.82 1.63
N ASN A 116 12.72 9.06 0.34
CA ASN A 116 13.98 9.61 -0.17
C ASN A 116 14.06 11.15 -0.07
N SER A 117 12.96 11.81 0.32
CA SER A 117 12.88 13.23 0.59
C SER A 117 11.84 13.51 1.68
N LEU A 118 11.99 14.64 2.38
CA LEU A 118 11.07 15.02 3.46
C LEU A 118 9.83 15.76 2.96
N ALA A 119 9.89 16.39 1.77
CA ALA A 119 8.82 17.28 1.30
C ALA A 119 7.45 16.58 1.19
N PRO A 120 7.31 15.40 0.57
CA PRO A 120 6.03 14.68 0.52
C PRO A 120 5.51 14.28 1.92
N GLN A 121 6.41 13.91 2.83
CA GLN A 121 6.03 13.53 4.20
C GLN A 121 5.53 14.73 5.01
N ARG A 122 6.16 15.91 4.84
CA ARG A 122 5.75 17.15 5.49
C ARG A 122 4.41 17.65 4.98
N ILE A 123 4.17 17.57 3.68
CA ILE A 123 2.88 17.91 3.07
C ILE A 123 1.79 17.04 3.69
N LEU A 124 1.95 15.72 3.70
CA LEU A 124 0.94 14.81 4.30
C LEU A 124 0.67 15.13 5.77
N LYS A 125 1.71 15.43 6.55
CA LYS A 125 1.56 15.86 7.95
C LYS A 125 0.78 17.18 8.07
N GLN A 126 1.01 18.16 7.18
CA GLN A 126 0.27 19.42 7.15
C GLN A 126 -1.20 19.21 6.79
N LEU A 127 -1.51 18.21 5.95
CA LEU A 127 -2.87 17.78 5.61
C LEU A 127 -3.53 16.94 6.72
N GLY A 128 -2.89 16.77 7.89
CA GLY A 128 -3.45 16.01 9.00
C GLY A 128 -3.31 14.49 8.90
N PHE A 129 -2.59 13.98 7.89
CA PHE A 129 -2.31 12.55 7.82
C PHE A 129 -1.32 12.13 8.91
N VAL A 130 -1.53 10.94 9.45
CA VAL A 130 -0.62 10.29 10.40
C VAL A 130 -0.01 9.04 9.80
N GLY A 131 1.16 8.67 10.28
CA GLY A 131 1.89 7.49 9.82
C GLY A 131 1.25 6.22 10.34
N ALA A 132 1.14 5.23 9.47
CA ALA A 132 0.53 3.93 9.75
C ALA A 132 1.45 2.75 9.42
N GLY A 133 2.65 3.01 8.89
CA GLY A 133 3.61 1.95 8.59
C GLY A 133 4.73 2.37 7.66
N ILE A 134 5.59 1.41 7.37
CA ILE A 134 6.73 1.56 6.48
C ILE A 134 6.86 0.33 5.59
N PHE A 135 7.07 0.54 4.29
CA PHE A 135 7.28 -0.49 3.28
C PHE A 135 8.75 -0.48 2.86
N PRO A 136 9.60 -1.32 3.49
CA PRO A 136 11.01 -1.36 3.16
C PRO A 136 11.22 -1.99 1.78
N ASN A 137 12.06 -1.38 0.96
CA ASN A 137 12.36 -1.84 -0.40
C ASN A 137 11.10 -2.06 -1.27
N ALA A 138 10.02 -1.32 -1.07
CA ALA A 138 8.73 -1.55 -1.74
C ALA A 138 8.81 -1.51 -3.27
N MET A 139 9.76 -0.73 -3.82
CA MET A 139 9.95 -0.61 -5.26
C MET A 139 11.35 -0.18 -5.64
N ARG A 140 11.65 -0.27 -6.94
CA ARG A 140 12.88 0.23 -7.56
C ARG A 140 12.54 1.30 -8.58
N ILE A 141 13.18 2.46 -8.43
CA ILE A 141 13.14 3.55 -9.42
C ILE A 141 14.57 3.78 -9.93
N LYS A 142 15.42 4.43 -9.11
CA LYS A 142 16.89 4.49 -9.33
C LYS A 142 17.64 3.47 -8.49
N SER A 143 17.11 3.20 -7.31
CA SER A 143 17.59 2.23 -6.33
C SER A 143 16.38 1.64 -5.62
N LEU A 144 16.59 0.65 -4.76
CA LEU A 144 15.54 0.21 -3.83
C LEU A 144 15.11 1.39 -2.96
N GLU A 145 13.80 1.59 -2.86
CA GLU A 145 13.22 2.69 -2.09
C GLU A 145 12.29 2.16 -1.01
N THR A 146 12.33 2.84 0.13
CA THR A 146 11.38 2.66 1.21
C THR A 146 10.25 3.67 1.05
N GLN A 147 9.02 3.25 1.37
CA GLN A 147 7.84 4.11 1.37
C GLN A 147 7.18 4.12 2.74
N GLY A 148 6.53 5.23 3.10
CA GLY A 148 5.70 5.33 4.30
C GLY A 148 4.23 5.25 3.95
N LEU A 149 3.44 4.58 4.81
CA LEU A 149 1.99 4.61 4.77
C LEU A 149 1.48 5.74 5.66
N PHE A 150 0.54 6.53 5.13
CA PHE A 150 -0.09 7.62 5.84
C PHE A 150 -1.61 7.51 5.72
N VAL A 151 -2.33 7.79 6.80
CA VAL A 151 -3.80 7.67 6.86
C VAL A 151 -4.41 8.94 7.46
N SER A 152 -5.62 9.27 7.00
CA SER A 152 -6.49 10.31 7.53
C SER A 152 -7.94 9.80 7.59
N TYR A 153 -8.72 10.28 8.54
CA TYR A 153 -10.07 9.79 8.82
C TYR A 153 -11.03 10.96 9.01
N LYS A 154 -12.18 10.91 8.32
CA LYS A 154 -13.29 11.80 8.68
C LYS A 154 -13.88 11.38 10.04
N LYS A 155 -14.55 12.34 10.68
CA LYS A 155 -15.22 12.14 11.97
C LYS A 155 -16.11 10.88 11.87
N ASP A 156 -15.92 9.95 12.79
CA ASP A 156 -16.68 8.71 12.98
C ASP A 156 -16.22 7.47 12.20
N ALA A 157 -15.31 7.59 11.22
CA ALA A 157 -14.81 6.43 10.48
C ALA A 157 -14.19 5.35 11.40
N LEU A 158 -13.55 5.77 12.49
CA LEU A 158 -12.95 4.87 13.49
C LEU A 158 -13.94 4.33 14.54
N LYS A 159 -15.17 4.85 14.63
CA LYS A 159 -16.17 4.38 15.61
C LYS A 159 -16.74 3.01 15.25
N ALA A 160 -16.88 2.72 13.96
CA ALA A 160 -17.40 1.44 13.44
C ALA A 160 -16.36 0.30 13.49
N ARG A 161 -15.17 0.57 14.01
CA ARG A 161 -14.03 -0.34 14.00
C ARG A 161 -14.24 -1.55 14.90
N LYS A 162 -13.98 -2.76 14.40
CA LYS A 162 -13.91 -3.97 15.23
C LYS A 162 -12.65 -3.93 16.11
N LYS A 163 -12.72 -4.53 17.30
CA LYS A 163 -11.53 -4.67 18.16
C LYS A 163 -10.59 -5.71 17.53
N PRO A 164 -9.31 -5.36 17.27
CA PRO A 164 -8.38 -6.27 16.62
C PRO A 164 -7.87 -7.35 17.59
N ILE A 165 -7.57 -8.53 17.02
CA ILE A 165 -6.90 -9.64 17.70
C ILE A 165 -5.65 -9.96 16.88
N LEU A 166 -4.49 -9.69 17.47
CA LEU A 166 -3.23 -9.59 16.77
C LEU A 166 -2.21 -10.61 17.24
N ILE A 167 -1.31 -11.05 16.36
CA ILE A 167 -0.14 -11.82 16.77
C ILE A 167 0.88 -10.93 17.49
N THR A 168 1.58 -11.46 18.50
CA THR A 168 2.57 -10.71 19.30
C THR A 168 3.59 -9.89 18.49
N PRO A 169 4.13 -10.36 17.34
CA PRO A 169 5.06 -9.58 16.51
C PRO A 169 4.54 -8.21 16.05
N THR A 170 3.23 -8.02 15.93
CA THR A 170 2.61 -6.75 15.50
C THR A 170 2.51 -5.71 16.63
N SER A 171 2.80 -6.09 17.87
CA SER A 171 2.51 -5.25 19.05
C SER A 171 3.16 -3.87 19.03
N LYS A 172 4.43 -3.77 18.60
CA LYS A 172 5.12 -2.47 18.49
C LYS A 172 4.48 -1.60 17.41
N LEU A 173 4.20 -2.18 16.25
CA LEU A 173 3.55 -1.50 15.13
C LEU A 173 2.16 -0.98 15.53
N TYR A 174 1.34 -1.82 16.16
CA TYR A 174 0.02 -1.43 16.66
C TYR A 174 0.11 -0.27 17.66
N LYS A 175 1.05 -0.33 18.61
CA LYS A 175 1.21 0.73 19.63
C LYS A 175 1.52 2.10 19.00
N LEU A 176 2.33 2.14 17.93
CA LEU A 176 2.61 3.39 17.22
C LEU A 176 1.34 3.99 16.62
N VAL A 177 0.58 3.18 15.89
CA VAL A 177 -0.68 3.63 15.25
C VAL A 177 -1.75 3.96 16.29
N LYS A 178 -1.87 3.14 17.34
CA LYS A 178 -2.77 3.37 18.47
C LYS A 178 -2.51 4.74 19.11
N ASN A 179 -1.25 5.07 19.37
CA ASN A 179 -0.90 6.36 19.98
C ASN A 179 -1.16 7.53 19.03
N ALA A 180 -0.88 7.36 17.73
CA ALA A 180 -1.09 8.40 16.73
C ALA A 180 -2.57 8.72 16.49
N LEU A 181 -3.45 7.72 16.59
CA LEU A 181 -4.89 7.84 16.30
C LEU A 181 -5.79 7.73 17.54
N ASN A 182 -5.20 7.66 18.74
CA ASN A 182 -5.90 7.45 20.01
C ASN A 182 -6.86 6.23 19.97
N LEU A 183 -6.37 5.08 19.48
CA LEU A 183 -7.17 3.86 19.39
C LEU A 183 -7.29 3.15 20.75
N GLY A 184 -8.33 2.32 20.88
CA GLY A 184 -8.49 1.41 22.03
C GLY A 184 -7.43 0.32 22.12
N GLU A 185 -7.56 -0.61 23.06
CA GLU A 185 -6.63 -1.75 23.19
C GLU A 185 -6.88 -2.86 22.16
N ALA A 186 -5.81 -3.56 21.77
CA ALA A 186 -5.87 -4.82 21.02
C ALA A 186 -5.67 -6.03 21.94
N SER A 187 -6.17 -7.18 21.53
CA SER A 187 -5.80 -8.47 22.13
C SER A 187 -4.57 -9.04 21.42
N PHE A 188 -3.60 -9.58 22.15
CA PHE A 188 -2.40 -10.19 21.57
C PHE A 188 -2.33 -11.69 21.84
N VAL A 189 -2.09 -12.48 20.80
CA VAL A 189 -2.01 -13.94 20.86
C VAL A 189 -0.65 -14.42 20.37
N SER A 190 -0.08 -15.40 21.05
CA SER A 190 1.08 -16.14 20.56
C SER A 190 0.60 -17.42 19.89
N LYS A 191 0.67 -17.49 18.56
CA LYS A 191 0.34 -18.67 17.77
C LYS A 191 1.62 -19.20 17.13
N ARG A 192 1.89 -20.49 17.32
CA ARG A 192 2.94 -21.21 16.58
C ARG A 192 2.25 -22.08 15.53
N ILE A 193 2.69 -21.95 14.29
CA ILE A 193 2.31 -22.86 13.21
C ILE A 193 3.51 -23.80 12.98
N LYS A 194 3.24 -25.10 12.85
CA LYS A 194 4.27 -26.05 12.45
C LYS A 194 4.68 -25.72 11.02
N LYS A 195 5.97 -25.43 10.80
CA LYS A 195 6.50 -25.36 9.44
C LYS A 195 6.44 -26.77 8.85
N ASN A 196 5.63 -26.96 7.83
CA ASN A 196 5.70 -28.11 6.96
C ASN A 196 6.67 -27.75 5.83
N GLY A 197 7.66 -28.62 5.56
CA GLY A 197 8.71 -28.36 4.57
C GLY A 197 8.26 -28.56 3.11
N ASN A 198 6.96 -28.58 2.85
CA ASN A 198 6.42 -28.78 1.52
C ASN A 198 6.19 -27.41 0.87
N PHE A 199 7.04 -27.09 -0.10
CA PHE A 199 6.87 -25.99 -1.02
C PHE A 199 5.90 -26.43 -2.13
N LEU A 200 5.09 -25.50 -2.62
CA LEU A 200 4.25 -25.75 -3.78
C LEU A 200 4.95 -25.27 -5.03
N ASP A 201 5.02 -26.15 -6.03
CA ASP A 201 5.44 -25.79 -7.38
C ASP A 201 4.25 -25.19 -8.13
N PHE A 202 4.48 -24.07 -8.82
CA PHE A 202 3.44 -23.34 -9.53
C PHE A 202 3.66 -23.37 -11.04
N CYS A 203 2.62 -23.72 -11.77
CA CYS A 203 2.43 -23.30 -13.15
C CYS A 203 1.92 -21.85 -13.18
N VAL A 204 2.13 -21.15 -14.30
CA VAL A 204 1.84 -19.71 -14.44
C VAL A 204 0.98 -19.45 -15.67
N THR A 205 0.08 -18.47 -15.56
CA THR A 205 -0.65 -17.91 -16.71
C THR A 205 -0.82 -16.40 -16.57
N SER A 206 -0.87 -15.70 -17.70
CA SER A 206 -1.08 -14.24 -17.80
C SER A 206 -2.12 -13.88 -18.86
N VAL A 207 -3.08 -14.78 -19.11
CA VAL A 207 -4.13 -14.61 -20.13
C VAL A 207 -5.23 -13.65 -19.68
N SER A 208 -6.02 -13.15 -20.65
CA SER A 208 -7.06 -12.14 -20.42
C SER A 208 -8.17 -12.55 -19.42
N GLY A 209 -8.42 -13.85 -19.23
CA GLY A 209 -9.48 -14.38 -18.35
C GLY A 209 -9.24 -14.22 -16.85
N ILE A 210 -8.02 -13.92 -16.41
CA ILE A 210 -7.62 -13.95 -14.99
C ILE A 210 -8.44 -12.98 -14.12
N LYS A 211 -8.77 -11.79 -14.64
CA LYS A 211 -9.55 -10.79 -13.89
C LYS A 211 -10.98 -11.26 -13.64
N TRP A 212 -11.57 -11.94 -14.61
CA TRP A 212 -12.93 -12.47 -14.48
C TRP A 212 -12.95 -13.64 -13.48
N GLU A 213 -11.99 -14.57 -13.57
CA GLU A 213 -11.86 -15.67 -12.61
C GLU A 213 -11.66 -15.16 -11.18
N TYR A 214 -10.79 -14.15 -10.99
CA TYR A 214 -10.57 -13.52 -9.69
C TYR A 214 -11.86 -12.93 -9.11
N LYS A 215 -12.64 -12.20 -9.92
CA LYS A 215 -13.90 -11.60 -9.49
C LYS A 215 -14.93 -12.66 -9.09
N ASN A 216 -15.09 -13.72 -9.89
CA ASN A 216 -16.01 -14.81 -9.56
C ASN A 216 -15.62 -15.51 -8.26
N HIS A 217 -14.34 -15.86 -8.10
CA HIS A 217 -13.89 -16.52 -6.86
C HIS A 217 -14.08 -15.65 -5.62
N LYS A 218 -14.01 -14.31 -5.80
CA LYS A 218 -14.27 -13.35 -4.73
C LYS A 218 -15.75 -13.30 -4.37
N GLU A 219 -16.62 -13.20 -5.38
CA GLU A 219 -18.08 -13.20 -5.21
C GLU A 219 -18.60 -14.50 -4.58
N GLU A 220 -17.99 -15.64 -4.94
CA GLU A 220 -18.29 -16.96 -4.37
C GLU A 220 -17.64 -17.20 -3.00
N ASN A 221 -16.89 -16.23 -2.45
CA ASN A 221 -16.18 -16.32 -1.17
C ASN A 221 -15.21 -17.52 -1.07
N LEU A 222 -14.55 -17.88 -2.18
CA LEU A 222 -13.62 -19.00 -2.26
C LEU A 222 -12.17 -18.64 -1.91
N MET A 223 -11.89 -17.37 -1.65
CA MET A 223 -10.52 -16.86 -1.45
C MET A 223 -10.23 -16.43 -0.02
N GLN A 224 -8.98 -16.63 0.37
CA GLN A 224 -8.32 -16.02 1.51
C GLN A 224 -7.50 -14.82 1.05
N CYS A 225 -7.27 -13.85 1.95
CA CYS A 225 -6.44 -12.67 1.68
C CYS A 225 -6.86 -11.90 0.40
N ASP A 226 -8.17 -11.79 0.18
CA ASP A 226 -8.83 -11.30 -1.03
C ASP A 226 -9.03 -9.77 -1.09
N PHE A 227 -8.34 -9.04 -0.21
CA PHE A 227 -8.53 -7.62 -0.02
C PHE A 227 -7.24 -6.84 -0.30
N PHE A 228 -7.10 -6.32 -1.51
CA PHE A 228 -6.01 -5.43 -1.89
C PHE A 228 -6.56 -4.35 -2.83
N PRO A 229 -7.02 -3.20 -2.30
CA PRO A 229 -7.76 -2.23 -3.10
C PRO A 229 -6.87 -1.54 -4.13
N PHE A 230 -7.47 -1.09 -5.24
CA PHE A 230 -6.82 -0.40 -6.37
C PHE A 230 -5.83 -1.25 -7.19
N TYR A 231 -5.84 -2.57 -7.05
CA TYR A 231 -5.03 -3.48 -7.86
C TYR A 231 -5.88 -4.60 -8.46
N GLU A 232 -5.59 -4.90 -9.71
CA GLU A 232 -6.16 -6.02 -10.45
C GLU A 232 -5.06 -7.03 -10.77
N PRO A 233 -5.36 -8.34 -10.77
CA PRO A 233 -4.37 -9.34 -11.10
C PRO A 233 -3.98 -9.23 -12.58
N ASN A 234 -2.69 -9.45 -12.83
CA ASN A 234 -2.15 -9.59 -14.19
C ASN A 234 -1.49 -10.94 -14.42
N MET A 235 -1.43 -11.78 -13.38
CA MET A 235 -0.86 -13.12 -13.42
C MET A 235 -1.56 -14.02 -12.41
N LYS A 236 -1.68 -15.30 -12.73
CA LYS A 236 -2.21 -16.35 -11.86
C LYS A 236 -1.20 -17.49 -11.74
N LEU A 237 -0.90 -17.89 -10.50
CA LEU A 237 -0.13 -19.08 -10.18
C LEU A 237 -1.10 -20.20 -9.82
N TYR A 238 -0.81 -21.43 -10.23
CA TYR A 238 -1.66 -22.57 -9.91
C TYR A 238 -0.87 -23.86 -9.83
N THR A 239 -1.30 -24.79 -8.98
CA THR A 239 -0.74 -26.16 -8.95
C THR A 239 -1.31 -26.98 -10.11
N GLU A 240 -0.55 -27.99 -10.59
CA GLU A 240 -0.95 -28.82 -11.73
C GLU A 240 -2.31 -29.50 -11.52
N ASP A 241 -2.59 -29.92 -10.29
CA ASP A 241 -3.86 -30.53 -9.85
C ASP A 241 -5.01 -29.51 -9.63
N ARG A 242 -4.75 -28.20 -9.80
CA ARG A 242 -5.68 -27.09 -9.57
C ARG A 242 -6.22 -26.97 -8.13
N SER A 243 -5.61 -27.66 -7.16
CA SER A 243 -5.97 -27.53 -5.74
C SER A 243 -5.61 -26.16 -5.15
N THR A 244 -4.75 -25.41 -5.82
CA THR A 244 -4.31 -24.07 -5.42
C THR A 244 -4.27 -23.12 -6.59
N GLU A 245 -4.81 -21.91 -6.39
CA GLU A 245 -4.75 -20.78 -7.30
C GLU A 245 -4.40 -19.50 -6.51
N VAL A 246 -3.40 -18.76 -6.98
CA VAL A 246 -2.96 -17.48 -6.40
C VAL A 246 -3.03 -16.39 -7.44
N PHE A 247 -3.79 -15.34 -7.15
CA PHE A 247 -3.94 -14.18 -8.02
C PHE A 247 -2.96 -13.11 -7.58
N ILE A 248 -2.09 -12.69 -8.50
CA ILE A 248 -1.03 -11.72 -8.20
C ILE A 248 -1.04 -10.55 -9.18
N HIS A 249 -0.53 -9.42 -8.68
CA HIS A 249 -0.09 -8.31 -9.50
C HIS A 249 1.43 -8.25 -9.51
N TYR A 250 2.03 -8.51 -10.67
CA TYR A 250 3.47 -8.45 -10.87
C TYR A 250 3.86 -7.16 -11.61
N ASN A 251 4.84 -6.43 -11.07
CA ASN A 251 5.45 -5.29 -11.75
C ASN A 251 6.93 -5.55 -12.03
N PRO A 252 7.32 -5.93 -13.27
CA PRO A 252 8.71 -6.24 -13.60
C PRO A 252 9.63 -5.03 -13.49
N LYS A 253 9.14 -3.83 -13.85
CA LYS A 253 9.97 -2.60 -13.82
C LYS A 253 10.32 -2.20 -12.40
N ALA A 254 9.35 -2.33 -11.49
CA ALA A 254 9.49 -1.97 -10.10
C ALA A 254 9.90 -3.14 -9.20
N GLY A 255 10.01 -4.37 -9.73
CA GLY A 255 10.54 -5.56 -9.07
C GLY A 255 9.76 -6.07 -7.85
N TYR A 256 8.43 -5.97 -7.90
CA TYR A 256 7.56 -6.41 -6.81
C TYR A 256 6.41 -7.31 -7.28
N VAL A 257 5.88 -8.09 -6.33
CA VAL A 257 4.66 -8.90 -6.46
C VAL A 257 3.69 -8.56 -5.34
N TYR A 258 2.43 -8.30 -5.67
CA TYR A 258 1.35 -8.19 -4.69
C TYR A 258 0.45 -9.42 -4.78
N ILE A 259 0.16 -10.04 -3.65
CA ILE A 259 -0.79 -11.16 -3.56
C ILE A 259 -2.17 -10.55 -3.32
N LEU A 260 -3.09 -10.77 -4.28
CA LEU A 260 -4.43 -10.18 -4.25
C LEU A 260 -5.50 -11.16 -3.74
N GLY A 261 -5.23 -12.46 -3.80
CA GLY A 261 -6.14 -13.50 -3.32
C GLY A 261 -5.56 -14.89 -3.48
N VAL A 262 -5.93 -15.80 -2.57
CA VAL A 262 -5.49 -17.19 -2.55
C VAL A 262 -6.70 -18.10 -2.41
N LYS A 263 -6.92 -18.99 -3.38
CA LYS A 263 -7.85 -20.12 -3.26
C LYS A 263 -7.01 -21.38 -3.11
N SER A 264 -7.11 -22.10 -2.01
CA SER A 264 -6.25 -23.27 -1.79
C SER A 264 -6.82 -24.25 -0.78
N ASP A 265 -6.66 -25.55 -1.07
CA ASP A 265 -6.84 -26.63 -0.09
C ASP A 265 -5.58 -26.84 0.76
N ASN A 266 -4.44 -26.28 0.34
CA ASN A 266 -3.17 -26.35 1.06
C ASN A 266 -3.09 -25.27 2.15
N SER A 267 -2.18 -25.47 3.10
CA SER A 267 -1.93 -24.46 4.12
C SER A 267 -1.38 -23.18 3.47
N LEU A 268 -1.88 -22.01 3.90
CA LEU A 268 -1.40 -20.72 3.40
C LEU A 268 0.13 -20.55 3.56
N LEU A 269 0.72 -21.13 4.61
CA LEU A 269 2.17 -21.14 4.80
C LEU A 269 2.91 -21.77 3.60
N SER A 270 2.50 -22.96 3.16
CA SER A 270 3.09 -23.64 1.99
C SER A 270 2.88 -22.85 0.70
N VAL A 271 1.70 -22.27 0.53
CA VAL A 271 1.39 -21.41 -0.62
C VAL A 271 2.34 -20.21 -0.66
N LEU A 272 2.47 -19.48 0.45
CA LEU A 272 3.30 -18.27 0.54
C LEU A 272 4.79 -18.55 0.35
N GLU A 273 5.29 -19.69 0.81
CA GLU A 273 6.67 -20.11 0.54
C GLU A 273 6.88 -20.42 -0.96
N GLY A 274 5.94 -21.11 -1.61
CA GLY A 274 6.00 -21.33 -3.07
C GLY A 274 5.90 -20.04 -3.89
N VAL A 275 5.06 -19.09 -3.46
CA VAL A 275 4.98 -17.75 -4.10
C VAL A 275 6.31 -17.01 -3.96
N ALA A 276 7.00 -17.15 -2.82
CA ALA A 276 8.29 -16.52 -2.61
C ALA A 276 9.39 -17.12 -3.50
N ASP A 277 9.40 -18.44 -3.67
CA ASP A 277 10.31 -19.13 -4.60
C ASP A 277 10.06 -18.71 -6.06
N PHE A 278 8.78 -18.66 -6.46
CA PHE A 278 8.39 -18.14 -7.76
C PHE A 278 8.85 -16.68 -7.96
N ALA A 279 8.63 -15.80 -6.99
CA ALA A 279 9.05 -14.41 -7.06
C ALA A 279 10.57 -14.25 -7.15
N LEU A 280 11.35 -15.12 -6.50
CA LEU A 280 12.81 -15.17 -6.66
C LEU A 280 13.21 -15.51 -8.10
N SER A 281 12.50 -16.44 -8.76
CA SER A 281 12.73 -16.79 -10.18
C SER A 281 12.47 -15.61 -11.14
N LEU A 282 11.66 -14.64 -10.72
CA LEU A 282 11.38 -13.39 -11.45
C LEU A 282 12.34 -12.25 -11.08
N GLU A 283 13.37 -12.52 -10.28
CA GLU A 283 14.29 -11.50 -9.75
C GLU A 283 13.58 -10.38 -8.95
N CYS A 284 12.40 -10.68 -8.39
CA CYS A 284 11.70 -9.75 -7.52
C CYS A 284 12.46 -9.62 -6.20
N PHE A 285 12.28 -8.47 -5.54
CA PHE A 285 12.87 -8.21 -4.22
C PHE A 285 11.84 -7.95 -3.12
N TYR A 286 10.57 -7.78 -3.49
CA TYR A 286 9.49 -7.40 -2.59
C TYR A 286 8.21 -8.16 -2.91
N ILE A 287 7.60 -8.75 -1.88
CA ILE A 287 6.26 -9.33 -1.96
C ILE A 287 5.39 -8.69 -0.88
N GLU A 288 4.16 -8.30 -1.20
CA GLU A 288 3.21 -7.69 -0.26
C GLU A 288 1.86 -8.40 -0.26
N MET A 289 1.23 -8.44 0.91
CA MET A 289 -0.15 -8.87 1.06
C MET A 289 -0.83 -8.11 2.21
N VAL A 290 -2.16 -8.06 2.16
CA VAL A 290 -2.98 -7.45 3.20
C VAL A 290 -3.74 -8.57 3.94
N ILE A 291 -3.72 -8.50 5.27
CA ILE A 291 -4.25 -9.55 6.14
C ILE A 291 -5.18 -8.93 7.17
N PRO A 292 -6.38 -9.51 7.39
CA PRO A 292 -7.29 -8.98 8.39
C PRO A 292 -6.74 -9.11 9.82
N ALA A 293 -6.88 -8.04 10.58
CA ALA A 293 -6.39 -7.91 11.95
C ALA A 293 -7.25 -8.64 13.00
N ASP A 294 -8.23 -9.44 12.56
CA ASP A 294 -9.06 -10.32 13.39
C ASP A 294 -8.91 -11.81 13.03
N ASN A 295 -8.07 -12.16 12.05
CA ASN A 295 -7.77 -13.55 11.69
C ASN A 295 -6.34 -13.96 12.10
N ILE A 296 -6.22 -14.60 13.26
CA ILE A 296 -4.93 -15.04 13.82
C ILE A 296 -4.26 -16.12 12.97
N GLU A 297 -5.01 -17.00 12.31
CA GLU A 297 -4.42 -18.07 11.49
C GLU A 297 -3.69 -17.50 10.27
N LEU A 298 -4.32 -16.56 9.54
CA LEU A 298 -3.70 -15.90 8.39
C LEU A 298 -2.48 -15.07 8.81
N GLN A 299 -2.60 -14.28 9.88
CA GLN A 299 -1.49 -13.49 10.42
C GLN A 299 -0.30 -14.38 10.80
N ALA A 300 -0.55 -15.50 11.49
CA ALA A 300 0.49 -16.42 11.90
C ALA A 300 1.09 -17.16 10.70
N ALA A 301 0.29 -17.56 9.70
CA ALA A 301 0.78 -18.23 8.49
C ALA A 301 1.75 -17.33 7.72
N ALA A 302 1.35 -16.08 7.48
CA ALA A 302 2.20 -15.08 6.84
C ALA A 302 3.50 -14.83 7.61
N TYR A 303 3.42 -14.61 8.93
CA TYR A 303 4.61 -14.38 9.75
C TYR A 303 5.58 -15.58 9.76
N ASN A 304 5.06 -16.81 9.72
CA ASN A 304 5.91 -18.00 9.64
C ASN A 304 6.48 -18.22 8.23
N ALA A 305 5.82 -17.70 7.18
CA ALA A 305 6.30 -17.64 5.80
C ALA A 305 7.23 -16.42 5.54
N ASP A 306 7.70 -15.76 6.60
CA ASP A 306 8.60 -14.60 6.54
C ASP A 306 8.00 -13.32 5.91
N PHE A 307 6.67 -13.26 5.82
CA PHE A 307 5.94 -12.01 5.57
C PHE A 307 5.81 -11.24 6.89
N LEU A 308 6.67 -10.24 7.07
CA LEU A 308 6.74 -9.47 8.30
C LEU A 308 5.74 -8.31 8.28
N PRO A 309 5.04 -8.03 9.39
CA PRO A 309 4.13 -6.89 9.47
C PRO A 309 4.90 -5.58 9.30
N CYS A 310 4.50 -4.78 8.33
CA CYS A 310 5.19 -3.56 7.93
C CYS A 310 4.30 -2.31 8.05
N ALA A 311 2.97 -2.48 7.95
CA ALA A 311 2.01 -1.43 8.24
C ALA A 311 0.74 -1.94 8.93
N TYR A 312 0.07 -1.07 9.67
CA TYR A 312 -1.19 -1.34 10.34
C TYR A 312 -2.21 -0.28 9.94
N PHE A 313 -3.30 -0.70 9.31
CA PHE A 313 -4.29 0.18 8.72
C PHE A 313 -5.64 0.01 9.44
N PRO A 314 -5.99 0.92 10.36
CA PRO A 314 -7.27 0.90 11.05
C PRO A 314 -8.46 1.14 10.11
N ALA A 315 -9.56 0.42 10.34
CA ALA A 315 -10.83 0.58 9.65
C ALA A 315 -10.73 0.55 8.10
N PHE A 316 -9.83 -0.26 7.56
CA PHE A 316 -9.51 -0.25 6.13
C PHE A 316 -10.55 -0.96 5.26
N LYS A 317 -10.93 -2.20 5.61
CA LYS A 317 -11.97 -2.97 4.92
C LYS A 317 -13.33 -2.70 5.56
N LYS A 318 -14.36 -2.45 4.75
CA LYS A 318 -15.75 -2.36 5.23
C LYS A 318 -16.39 -3.75 5.22
N GLU A 319 -17.11 -4.08 6.29
CA GLU A 319 -17.87 -5.33 6.42
C GLU A 319 -19.23 -5.01 7.05
N GLY A 320 -20.24 -4.81 6.19
CA GLY A 320 -21.54 -4.27 6.60
C GLY A 320 -21.37 -2.90 7.27
N ASP A 321 -21.92 -2.75 8.47
CA ASP A 321 -21.83 -1.52 9.29
C ASP A 321 -20.54 -1.42 10.11
N LYS A 322 -19.65 -2.40 10.01
CA LYS A 322 -18.38 -2.43 10.74
C LYS A 322 -17.20 -2.26 9.81
N ARG A 323 -16.06 -1.91 10.38
CA ARG A 323 -14.79 -1.80 9.65
C ARG A 323 -13.73 -2.65 10.33
N VAL A 324 -12.97 -3.39 9.53
CA VAL A 324 -11.94 -4.32 9.98
C VAL A 324 -10.58 -3.70 9.76
N ASP A 325 -9.79 -3.67 10.82
CA ASP A 325 -8.39 -3.26 10.77
C ASP A 325 -7.62 -4.26 9.90
N GLN A 326 -6.61 -3.80 9.16
CA GLN A 326 -5.79 -4.65 8.31
C GLN A 326 -4.32 -4.50 8.68
N ILE A 327 -3.56 -5.56 8.51
CA ILE A 327 -2.11 -5.58 8.61
C ILE A 327 -1.58 -5.73 7.18
N VAL A 328 -0.73 -4.81 6.75
CA VAL A 328 0.07 -5.04 5.54
C VAL A 328 1.33 -5.76 5.98
N SER A 329 1.61 -6.89 5.33
CA SER A 329 2.80 -7.70 5.58
C SER A 329 3.59 -7.85 4.30
N SER A 330 4.91 -7.80 4.42
CA SER A 330 5.79 -7.97 3.28
C SER A 330 6.94 -8.93 3.55
N ARG A 331 7.34 -9.64 2.50
CA ARG A 331 8.53 -10.48 2.49
C ARG A 331 9.56 -9.81 1.58
N LEU A 332 10.72 -9.53 2.17
CA LEU A 332 11.87 -9.06 1.40
C LEU A 332 12.67 -10.26 0.92
N LEU A 333 13.00 -10.27 -0.37
CA LEU A 333 13.86 -11.30 -0.97
C LEU A 333 15.33 -10.85 -1.03
N VAL A 334 15.60 -9.61 -0.60
CA VAL A 334 16.93 -9.02 -0.45
C VAL A 334 17.01 -8.26 0.88
N PRO A 335 18.21 -8.01 1.42
CA PRO A 335 18.34 -7.25 2.67
C PRO A 335 17.68 -5.86 2.60
N PRO A 336 17.08 -5.37 3.70
CA PRO A 336 16.45 -4.05 3.74
C PRO A 336 17.49 -2.93 3.50
N ALA A 337 17.17 -1.99 2.62
CA ALA A 337 18.06 -0.91 2.21
C ALA A 337 17.60 0.45 2.74
N PHE A 338 18.12 0.86 3.90
CA PHE A 338 17.77 2.15 4.53
C PHE A 338 18.75 3.30 4.27
N LYS A 339 19.82 3.08 3.47
CA LYS A 339 20.91 4.06 3.29
C LYS A 339 20.48 5.44 2.74
N ARG A 340 19.37 5.50 2.00
CA ARG A 340 18.89 6.72 1.32
C ARG A 340 17.56 7.23 1.90
N VAL A 341 17.26 6.84 3.13
CA VAL A 341 16.00 7.14 3.78
C VAL A 341 16.15 8.41 4.63
N HIS A 342 15.38 9.42 4.27
CA HIS A 342 15.21 10.67 4.99
C HIS A 342 13.85 10.63 5.67
N LEU A 343 13.84 10.54 7.00
CA LEU A 343 12.62 10.31 7.78
C LEU A 343 12.26 11.53 8.60
N GLU A 344 10.99 11.92 8.51
CA GLU A 344 10.32 12.65 9.60
C GLU A 344 10.22 11.74 10.83
N ASP A 345 10.12 12.33 12.03
CA ASP A 345 10.16 11.60 13.30
C ASP A 345 9.13 10.47 13.37
N MET A 346 7.95 10.69 12.80
CA MET A 346 6.86 9.72 12.75
C MET A 346 7.25 8.42 12.01
N ASN A 347 7.94 8.54 10.88
CA ASN A 347 8.36 7.36 10.09
C ASN A 347 9.60 6.67 10.68
N ARG A 348 10.41 7.39 11.46
CA ARG A 348 11.58 6.84 12.15
C ARG A 348 11.20 5.71 13.11
N GLU A 349 10.11 5.89 13.86
CA GLU A 349 9.64 4.87 14.81
C GLU A 349 9.11 3.61 14.09
N PHE A 350 8.47 3.77 12.93
CA PHE A 350 8.05 2.61 12.11
C PHE A 350 9.24 1.82 11.58
N VAL A 351 10.31 2.48 11.11
CA VAL A 351 11.54 1.80 10.69
C VAL A 351 12.16 1.02 11.85
N LYS A 352 12.24 1.61 13.06
CA LYS A 352 12.73 0.91 14.25
C LYS A 352 11.87 -0.31 14.58
N ALA A 353 10.54 -0.15 14.57
CA ALA A 353 9.60 -1.25 14.83
C ALA A 353 9.76 -2.40 13.83
N TYR A 354 9.92 -2.09 12.54
CA TYR A 354 10.17 -3.10 11.51
C TYR A 354 11.52 -3.83 11.73
N CYS A 355 12.59 -3.07 11.95
CA CYS A 355 13.92 -3.63 12.22
C CYS A 355 13.92 -4.57 13.44
N ASP A 356 13.18 -4.22 14.49
CA ASP A 356 13.04 -5.08 15.67
C ASP A 356 12.35 -6.40 15.35
N VAL A 357 11.30 -6.38 14.53
CA VAL A 357 10.59 -7.61 14.11
C VAL A 357 11.49 -8.47 13.24
N CYS A 358 12.16 -7.86 12.25
CA CYS A 358 13.08 -8.52 11.35
C CYS A 358 14.25 -9.18 12.09
N THR A 359 14.96 -8.43 12.93
CA THR A 359 16.09 -8.96 13.71
C THR A 359 15.68 -10.06 14.69
N LYS A 360 14.53 -9.94 15.35
CA LYS A 360 13.99 -11.00 16.22
C LYS A 360 13.67 -12.26 15.43
N LYS A 361 13.09 -12.13 14.23
CA LYS A 361 12.78 -13.27 13.37
C LYS A 361 14.05 -13.98 12.93
N MET A 362 15.01 -13.23 12.39
CA MET A 362 16.32 -13.77 11.99
C MET A 362 17.01 -14.52 13.13
N ARG A 363 17.06 -13.95 14.34
CA ARG A 363 17.63 -14.61 15.52
C ARG A 363 16.92 -15.93 15.83
N LYS A 364 15.58 -15.93 15.81
CA LYS A 364 14.79 -17.14 16.06
C LYS A 364 15.12 -18.24 15.06
N ASP A 365 15.28 -17.90 13.78
CA ASP A 365 15.58 -18.88 12.73
C ASP A 365 17.01 -19.44 12.87
N ILE A 366 18.00 -18.58 13.19
CA ILE A 366 19.37 -19.03 13.49
C ILE A 366 19.38 -20.02 14.66
N TYR A 367 18.74 -19.67 15.78
CA TYR A 367 18.70 -20.57 16.93
C TYR A 367 17.93 -21.86 16.64
N ALA A 368 16.84 -21.81 15.88
CA ALA A 368 16.12 -23.01 15.48
C ALA A 368 16.97 -23.96 14.60
N GLY A 369 17.90 -23.42 13.82
CA GLY A 369 18.84 -24.20 13.01
C GLY A 369 20.02 -24.78 13.80
N LEU A 370 20.46 -24.12 14.88
CA LEU A 370 21.58 -24.58 15.72
C LEU A 370 21.23 -25.73 16.68
N TYR A 371 19.94 -25.96 16.94
CA TYR A 371 19.44 -27.02 17.83
C TYR A 371 18.65 -28.11 17.08
N ARG A 372 18.80 -28.19 15.76
CA ARG A 372 18.46 -29.36 14.94
C ARG A 372 19.73 -30.12 14.65
#